data_AF-M1CDT9-F1
#
_entry.id   AF-M1CDT9-F1
#
_cell.length_a   1.000
_cell.length_b   1.000
_cell.length_c   1.000
_cell.angle_alpha   90.00
_cell.angle_beta   90.00
_cell.angle_gamma   90.00
#
_symmetry.space_group_name_H-M   'P 1'
#
loop_
_entity.id
_entity.type
_entity.pdbx_description
1 polymer ?
#
loop_
_entity_poly.entity_id
_entity_poly.type
_entity_poly.pdbx_seq_one_letter_code
_entity_poly.pdbx_strand_id
1 'polypeptide(L)'
;MINRTSAFSDSILGISAGYFLADLAMIFYYFPALGGTQYVLHHGLSMFAIVQSLLSGQAQMYIFMVLFTESTTPCVNLRWYLDVAGQKNSQLYVCNGVALFLGWLVARILLFLFFFYHMFSHFDLDSCINWPYLTRSCFGNNIFVSSI
;
A
#
# COMPACT_ATOMS: atom_id res chain seq x y z
N MET A 1 0.10 22.14 -12.32
CA MET A 1 0.53 20.79 -11.90
C MET A 1 1.96 20.57 -12.39
N ILE A 2 2.92 20.33 -11.49
CA ILE A 2 4.32 20.06 -11.87
C ILE A 2 4.50 18.54 -11.82
N ASN A 3 4.70 17.91 -12.97
CA ASN A 3 5.04 16.49 -13.04
C ASN A 3 6.48 16.32 -12.55
N ARG A 4 6.68 15.65 -11.41
CA ARG A 4 8.00 15.39 -10.81
C ARG A 4 8.35 13.90 -11.02
N THR A 5 8.31 13.45 -12.27
CA THR A 5 8.65 12.07 -12.64
C THR A 5 10.01 12.01 -13.35
N SER A 6 10.60 10.83 -13.38
CA SER A 6 11.84 10.53 -14.09
C SER A 6 11.72 9.13 -14.71
N ALA A 7 12.45 8.87 -15.80
CA ALA A 7 12.46 7.53 -16.39
C ALA A 7 12.87 6.44 -15.39
N PHE A 8 13.72 6.77 -14.41
CA PHE A 8 14.10 5.88 -13.33
C PHE A 8 12.95 5.58 -12.37
N SER A 9 12.21 6.59 -11.91
CA SER A 9 11.05 6.39 -11.04
C SER A 9 9.95 5.61 -11.75
N ASP A 10 9.68 5.93 -13.01
CA ASP A 10 8.69 5.22 -13.83
C ASP A 10 9.09 3.75 -14.03
N SER A 11 10.38 3.46 -14.23
CA SER A 11 10.89 2.09 -14.33
C SER A 11 10.69 1.30 -13.03
N ILE A 12 10.98 1.91 -11.87
CA ILE A 12 10.77 1.24 -10.57
C ILE A 12 9.28 0.96 -10.35
N LEU A 13 8.40 1.91 -10.66
CA LEU A 13 6.95 1.71 -10.54
C LEU A 13 6.44 0.63 -11.50
N GLY A 14 6.95 0.58 -12.74
CA GLY A 14 6.64 -0.47 -13.69
C GLY A 14 7.06 -1.87 -13.21
N ILE A 15 8.28 -2.00 -12.68
CA ILE A 15 8.77 -3.25 -12.09
C ILE A 15 7.90 -3.63 -10.87
N SER A 16 7.54 -2.65 -10.04
CA SER A 16 6.68 -2.87 -8.86
C SER A 16 5.28 -3.33 -9.25
N ALA A 17 4.69 -2.77 -10.31
CA ALA A 17 3.40 -3.22 -10.83
C ALA A 17 3.45 -4.69 -11.30
N GLY A 18 4.52 -5.06 -11.99
CA GLY A 18 4.75 -6.45 -12.41
C GLY A 18 4.92 -7.41 -11.22
N TYR A 19 5.63 -6.99 -10.18
CA TYR A 19 5.77 -7.74 -8.93
C TYR A 19 4.40 -7.99 -8.26
N PHE A 20 3.59 -6.95 -8.07
CA PHE A 20 2.25 -7.10 -7.49
C PHE A 20 1.31 -7.95 -8.35
N LEU A 21 1.44 -7.91 -9.68
CA LEU A 21 0.68 -8.76 -10.59
C LEU A 21 1.05 -10.24 -10.43
N ALA A 22 2.35 -10.55 -10.30
CA ALA A 22 2.82 -11.91 -10.07
C ALA A 22 2.31 -12.43 -8.72
N ASP A 23 2.37 -11.62 -7.66
CA ASP A 23 1.84 -11.97 -6.34
C ASP A 23 0.32 -12.20 -6.38
N LEU A 24 -0.43 -11.36 -7.09
CA LEU A 24 -1.87 -11.55 -7.25
C LEU A 24 -2.20 -12.84 -8.03
N ALA A 25 -1.46 -13.13 -9.10
CA ALA A 25 -1.65 -14.37 -9.86
C ALA A 25 -1.37 -15.61 -8.99
N MET A 26 -0.33 -15.55 -8.16
CA MET A 26 0.02 -16.60 -7.21
C MET A 26 -1.05 -16.76 -6.12
N ILE A 27 -1.61 -15.67 -5.58
CA ILE A 27 -2.74 -15.71 -4.65
C ILE A 27 -3.96 -16.40 -5.28
N PHE A 28 -4.31 -16.06 -6.52
CA PHE A 28 -5.44 -16.70 -7.20
C PHE A 28 -5.20 -18.19 -7.46
N TYR A 29 -3.98 -18.56 -7.87
CA TYR A 29 -3.64 -19.95 -8.15
C TYR A 29 -3.75 -20.85 -6.91
N TYR A 30 -3.34 -20.34 -5.74
CA TYR A 30 -3.38 -21.08 -4.48
C TYR A 30 -4.56 -20.69 -3.57
N PHE A 31 -5.59 -20.01 -4.08
CA PHE A 31 -6.71 -19.56 -3.26
C PHE A 31 -7.50 -20.75 -2.70
N PRO A 32 -7.84 -20.79 -1.40
CA PRO A 32 -7.64 -19.79 -0.34
C PRO A 32 -6.43 -20.03 0.58
N ALA A 33 -5.50 -20.92 0.23
CA ALA A 33 -4.43 -21.38 1.12
C ALA A 33 -3.39 -20.30 1.46
N LEU A 34 -3.13 -19.35 0.55
CA LEU A 34 -2.17 -18.26 0.73
C LEU A 34 -2.77 -16.96 1.27
N GLY A 35 -4.10 -16.90 1.41
CA GLY A 35 -4.79 -15.71 1.92
C GLY A 35 -6.27 -15.66 1.57
N GLY A 36 -7.02 -14.87 2.34
CA GLY A 36 -8.43 -14.57 2.08
C GLY A 36 -8.63 -13.47 1.03
N THR A 37 -9.91 -13.11 0.80
CA THR A 37 -10.32 -12.07 -0.15
C THR A 37 -9.69 -10.70 0.13
N GLN A 38 -9.30 -10.43 1.38
CA GLN A 38 -8.60 -9.22 1.80
C GLN A 38 -7.27 -9.03 1.07
N TYR A 39 -6.53 -10.11 0.78
CA TYR A 39 -5.26 -10.04 0.06
C TYR A 39 -5.48 -9.74 -1.42
N VAL A 40 -6.53 -10.30 -2.02
CA VAL A 40 -6.95 -9.99 -3.40
C VAL A 40 -7.30 -8.52 -3.53
N LEU A 41 -8.14 -8.01 -2.62
CA LEU A 41 -8.52 -6.59 -2.60
C LEU A 41 -7.32 -5.68 -2.36
N HIS A 42 -6.44 -6.04 -1.42
CA HIS A 42 -5.22 -5.30 -1.14
C HIS A 42 -4.32 -5.19 -2.38
N HIS A 43 -4.00 -6.31 -3.03
CA HIS A 43 -3.15 -6.31 -4.22
C HIS A 43 -3.81 -5.60 -5.40
N GLY A 44 -5.12 -5.78 -5.59
CA GLY A 44 -5.88 -5.08 -6.62
C GLY A 44 -5.85 -3.55 -6.44
N LEU A 45 -6.11 -3.05 -5.24
CA LEU A 45 -6.06 -1.63 -4.92
C LEU A 45 -4.64 -1.05 -5.03
N SER A 46 -3.62 -1.78 -4.56
CA SER A 46 -2.22 -1.39 -4.68
C SER A 46 -1.79 -1.28 -6.14
N MET A 47 -2.12 -2.26 -6.98
CA MET A 47 -1.83 -2.19 -8.42
C MET A 47 -2.54 -1.03 -9.09
N PHE A 48 -3.83 -0.81 -8.77
CA PHE A 48 -4.57 0.33 -9.30
C PHE A 48 -3.88 1.65 -8.94
N ALA A 49 -3.45 1.83 -7.69
CA ALA A 49 -2.74 3.03 -7.25
C ALA A 49 -1.39 3.21 -7.97
N ILE A 50 -0.60 2.14 -8.14
CA ILE A 50 0.68 2.18 -8.86
C ILE A 50 0.48 2.55 -10.33
N VAL A 51 -0.46 1.89 -11.02
CA VAL A 51 -0.75 2.16 -12.44
C VAL A 51 -1.29 3.58 -12.63
N GLN A 52 -2.20 4.04 -11.77
CA GLN A 52 -2.71 5.41 -11.82
C GLN A 52 -1.59 6.44 -11.60
N SER A 53 -0.67 6.18 -10.68
CA SER A 53 0.49 7.05 -10.44
C SER A 53 1.46 7.06 -11.62
N LEU A 54 1.65 5.92 -12.29
CA LEU A 54 2.47 5.82 -13.49
C LEU A 54 1.85 6.59 -14.67
N LEU A 55 0.54 6.42 -14.91
CA LEU A 55 -0.16 7.05 -16.03
C LEU A 55 -0.36 8.57 -15.84
N SER A 56 -0.63 9.01 -14.61
CA SER A 56 -0.81 10.44 -14.30
C SER A 56 0.49 11.18 -14.04
N GLY A 57 1.56 10.45 -13.72
CA GLY A 57 2.83 10.99 -13.20
C GLY A 57 2.72 11.68 -11.83
N GLN A 58 1.57 11.57 -11.17
CA GLN A 58 1.32 12.19 -9.86
C GLN A 58 1.48 11.17 -8.73
N ALA A 59 1.68 11.67 -7.50
CA ALA A 59 1.72 10.87 -6.28
C ALA A 59 2.81 9.77 -6.20
N GLN A 60 3.81 9.76 -7.10
CA GLN A 60 4.86 8.73 -7.11
C GLN A 60 5.58 8.61 -5.76
N MET A 61 5.85 9.74 -5.10
CA MET A 61 6.48 9.78 -3.77
C MET A 61 5.66 8.98 -2.74
N TYR A 62 4.34 9.14 -2.72
CA TYR A 62 3.44 8.42 -1.81
C TYR A 62 3.37 6.93 -2.17
N ILE A 63 3.38 6.58 -3.45
CA ILE A 63 3.48 5.18 -3.88
C ILE A 63 4.80 4.56 -3.43
N PHE A 64 5.92 5.26 -3.56
CA PHE A 64 7.21 4.77 -3.07
C PHE A 64 7.24 4.59 -1.54
N MET A 65 6.62 5.48 -0.78
CA MET A 65 6.48 5.30 0.67
C MET A 65 5.70 4.02 1.01
N VAL A 66 4.58 3.77 0.32
CA VAL A 66 3.80 2.55 0.54
C VAL A 66 4.58 1.31 0.09
N LEU A 67 5.24 1.35 -1.07
CA LEU A 67 6.10 0.26 -1.57
C LEU A 67 7.26 -0.06 -0.63
N PHE A 68 7.81 0.94 0.07
CA PHE A 68 8.87 0.70 1.04
C PHE A 68 8.44 -0.25 2.16
N THR A 69 7.15 -0.26 2.50
CA THR A 69 6.60 -1.16 3.54
C THR A 69 6.65 -2.63 3.10
N GLU A 70 6.62 -2.88 1.79
CA GLU A 70 6.70 -4.21 1.18
C GLU A 70 8.11 -4.81 1.30
N SER A 71 9.13 -3.99 1.52
CA SER A 71 10.50 -4.48 1.77
C SER A 71 10.65 -5.39 2.99
N THR A 72 9.66 -5.37 3.90
CA THR A 72 9.61 -6.27 5.06
C THR A 72 9.06 -7.66 4.74
N THR A 73 8.37 -7.83 3.61
CA THR A 73 7.72 -9.09 3.21
C THR A 73 8.71 -10.23 2.92
N PRO A 74 9.85 -10.02 2.25
CA PRO A 74 10.88 -11.05 2.12
C PRO A 74 11.35 -11.62 3.47
N CYS A 75 11.47 -10.79 4.51
CA CYS A 75 11.83 -11.23 5.85
C CYS A 75 10.74 -12.08 6.50
N VAL A 76 9.46 -11.77 6.27
CA VAL A 76 8.32 -12.60 6.71
C VAL A 76 8.36 -13.96 6.02
N ASN A 77 8.50 -13.97 4.69
CA ASN A 77 8.55 -15.19 3.90
C ASN A 77 9.74 -16.08 4.29
N LEU A 78 10.93 -15.49 4.45
CA LEU A 78 12.12 -16.21 4.91
C LEU A 78 11.91 -16.85 6.28
N ARG A 79 11.26 -16.13 7.21
CA ARG A 79 10.95 -16.68 8.54
C ARG A 79 10.03 -17.89 8.44
N TRP A 80 9.00 -17.82 7.59
CA TRP A 80 8.07 -18.92 7.35
C TRP A 80 8.78 -20.14 6.75
N TYR A 81 9.64 -19.94 5.73
CA TYR A 81 10.43 -21.03 5.15
C TYR A 81 11.33 -21.72 6.20
N LEU A 82 11.99 -20.94 7.05
CA LEU A 82 12.83 -21.48 8.13
C LEU A 82 12.00 -22.22 9.19
N ASP A 83 10.78 -21.78 9.48
CA ASP A 83 9.88 -22.48 10.39
C ASP A 83 9.48 -23.86 9.83
N VAL A 84 9.00 -23.88 8.58
CA VAL A 84 8.60 -25.11 7.88
C VAL A 84 9.78 -26.09 7.77
N ALA A 85 11.01 -25.59 7.61
CA ALA A 85 12.23 -26.38 7.60
C ALA A 85 12.70 -26.86 8.99
N GLY A 86 11.98 -26.54 10.07
CA GLY A 86 12.36 -26.89 11.45
C GLY A 86 13.56 -26.12 12.01
N GLN A 87 13.95 -25.01 11.37
CA GLN A 87 15.16 -24.24 11.65
C GLN A 87 14.93 -23.07 12.64
N LYS A 88 13.92 -23.17 13.52
CA LYS A 88 13.59 -22.15 14.53
C LYS A 88 14.73 -21.83 15.49
N ASN A 89 15.61 -22.80 15.76
CA ASN A 89 16.75 -22.64 16.67
C ASN A 89 18.01 -22.09 15.97
N SER A 90 17.95 -21.85 14.65
CA SER A 90 19.10 -21.32 13.90
C SER A 90 19.36 -19.85 14.22
N GLN A 91 20.63 -19.45 14.19
CA GLN A 91 21.03 -18.04 14.30
C GLN A 91 20.39 -17.19 13.20
N LEU A 92 20.19 -17.75 12.01
CA LEU A 92 19.53 -17.08 10.89
C LEU A 92 18.06 -16.74 11.20
N TYR A 93 17.33 -17.65 11.84
CA TYR A 93 15.93 -17.41 12.24
C TYR A 93 15.80 -16.29 13.27
N VAL A 94 16.73 -16.23 14.23
CA VAL A 94 16.78 -15.18 15.26
C VAL A 94 17.17 -13.84 14.63
N CYS A 95 18.25 -13.80 13.84
CA CYS A 95 18.72 -12.59 13.16
C CYS A 95 17.65 -12.01 12.22
N ASN A 96 17.01 -12.85 11.39
CA ASN A 96 15.90 -12.44 10.54
C ASN A 96 14.71 -11.92 11.36
N GLY A 97 14.45 -12.50 12.54
CA GLY A 97 13.41 -12.01 13.45
C GLY A 97 13.70 -10.60 13.99
N VAL A 98 14.95 -10.32 14.38
CA VAL A 98 15.38 -8.99 14.82
C VAL A 98 15.31 -7.97 13.67
N ALA A 99 15.81 -8.34 12.49
CA ALA A 99 15.73 -7.50 11.29
C ALA A 99 14.27 -7.19 10.91
N LEU A 100 13.38 -8.20 10.95
CA LEU A 100 11.96 -8.03 10.71
C LEU A 100 11.32 -7.08 11.73
N PHE A 101 11.64 -7.20 13.02
CA PHE A 101 11.11 -6.31 14.05
C PHE A 101 11.53 -4.85 13.82
N LEU A 102 12.81 -4.60 13.58
CA LEU A 102 13.33 -3.25 13.33
C LEU A 102 12.78 -2.67 12.02
N GLY A 103 12.77 -3.48 10.96
CA GLY A 103 12.20 -3.10 9.66
C GLY A 103 10.72 -2.76 9.76
N TRP A 104 9.95 -3.54 10.52
CA TRP A 104 8.53 -3.28 10.77
C TRP A 104 8.32 -1.96 11.53
N LEU A 105 9.09 -1.69 12.58
CA LEU A 105 8.98 -0.43 13.33
C LEU A 105 9.25 0.79 12.42
N VAL A 106 10.31 0.74 11.63
CA VAL A 106 10.68 1.87 10.76
C VAL A 106 9.72 2.00 9.57
N ALA A 107 9.56 0.93 8.79
CA ALA A 107 8.84 0.97 7.53
C ALA A 107 7.32 0.98 7.72
N ARG A 108 6.77 0.40 8.79
CA ARG A 108 5.31 0.29 8.97
C ARG A 108 4.74 1.16 10.09
N ILE A 109 5.50 1.51 11.12
CA ILE A 109 5.00 2.44 12.16
C ILE A 109 5.45 3.88 11.88
N LEU A 110 6.76 4.15 11.89
CA LEU A 110 7.27 5.51 11.74
C LEU A 110 6.91 6.12 10.39
N LEU A 111 7.09 5.35 9.31
CA LEU A 111 6.78 5.82 7.97
C LEU A 111 5.28 6.10 7.77
N PHE A 112 4.38 5.27 8.31
CA PHE A 112 2.94 5.52 8.20
C PHE A 112 2.50 6.71 9.04
N LEU A 113 3.06 6.90 10.25
CA LEU A 113 2.81 8.10 11.04
C LEU A 113 3.20 9.36 10.26
N PHE A 114 4.38 9.35 9.65
CA PHE A 114 4.83 10.43 8.78
C PHE A 114 3.92 10.60 7.55
N PHE A 115 3.59 9.51 6.85
CA PHE A 115 2.74 9.50 5.67
C PHE A 115 1.38 10.15 5.94
N PHE A 116 0.69 9.72 7.00
CA PHE A 116 -0.60 10.28 7.37
C PHE A 116 -0.47 11.73 7.82
N TYR A 117 0.51 12.07 8.66
CA TYR A 117 0.74 13.44 9.08
C TYR A 117 1.00 14.38 7.88
N HIS A 118 1.86 13.97 6.94
CA HIS A 118 2.17 14.74 5.75
C HIS A 118 0.95 14.88 4.84
N MET A 119 0.19 13.81 4.64
CA MET A 119 -1.05 13.84 3.87
C MET A 119 -2.08 14.77 4.50
N PHE A 120 -2.35 14.66 5.81
CA PHE A 120 -3.32 15.51 6.52
C PHE A 120 -2.93 16.99 6.51
N SER A 121 -1.65 17.31 6.69
CA SER A 121 -1.16 18.70 6.69
C SER A 121 -1.19 19.38 5.32
N HIS A 122 -1.17 18.60 4.23
CA HIS A 122 -1.24 19.10 2.85
C HIS A 122 -2.59 18.76 2.19
N PHE A 123 -3.56 18.28 2.97
CA PHE A 123 -4.92 18.06 2.48
C PHE A 123 -5.66 19.40 2.53
N ASP A 124 -5.58 20.17 1.44
CA ASP A 124 -6.33 21.42 1.29
C ASP A 124 -7.84 21.12 1.24
N LEU A 125 -8.49 21.09 2.40
CA LEU A 125 -9.95 21.02 2.55
C LEU A 125 -10.67 22.21 1.89
N ASP A 126 -9.94 23.30 1.61
CA ASP A 126 -10.46 24.52 0.97
C ASP A 126 -10.92 24.30 -0.47
N SER A 127 -10.45 23.24 -1.14
CA SER A 127 -10.87 22.87 -2.49
C SER A 127 -12.27 22.24 -2.52
N CYS A 128 -12.66 21.54 -1.46
CA CYS A 128 -13.99 20.93 -1.33
C CYS A 128 -15.05 21.94 -0.87
N ILE A 129 -14.66 22.99 -0.14
CA ILE A 129 -15.59 24.05 0.30
C ILE A 129 -15.92 25.01 -0.86
N ASN A 130 -15.04 25.17 -1.85
CA ASN A 130 -15.26 26.02 -3.02
C ASN A 130 -15.77 25.30 -4.28
N TRP A 131 -16.19 24.03 -4.17
CA TRP A 131 -16.89 23.35 -5.28
C TRP A 131 -18.38 23.73 -5.25
N PRO A 132 -18.92 24.52 -6.21
CA PRO A 132 -20.28 25.06 -6.12
C PRO A 132 -21.40 24.01 -6.28
N TYR A 133 -21.06 22.73 -6.40
CA TYR A 133 -22.02 21.67 -6.76
C TYR A 133 -22.20 20.56 -5.71
N LEU A 134 -21.55 20.62 -4.54
CA LEU A 134 -21.68 19.55 -3.52
C LEU A 134 -22.04 20.01 -2.09
N THR A 135 -22.14 21.31 -1.81
CA THR A 135 -22.48 21.82 -0.47
C THR A 135 -23.98 22.04 -0.23
N ARG A 136 -24.86 21.35 -0.97
CA ARG A 136 -26.32 21.47 -0.75
C ARG A 136 -27.09 20.17 -0.58
N SER A 137 -26.43 19.09 -0.12
CA SER A 137 -27.16 17.85 0.18
C SER A 137 -26.85 17.17 1.51
N CYS A 138 -25.94 17.70 2.34
CA CYS A 138 -25.66 17.09 3.65
C CYS A 138 -25.92 18.08 4.78
N PHE A 139 -27.00 17.80 5.52
CA PHE A 139 -27.46 18.41 6.78
C PHE A 139 -28.43 19.60 6.69
N GLY A 140 -29.70 19.24 6.55
CA GLY A 140 -30.84 20.12 6.82
C GLY A 140 -32.18 19.38 6.81
N ASN A 141 -32.45 18.62 7.89
CA ASN A 141 -33.76 18.15 8.38
C ASN A 141 -34.94 18.04 7.40
N ASN A 142 -35.22 16.78 7.00
CA ASN A 142 -36.53 16.10 7.04
C ASN A 142 -36.69 15.14 5.84
N ILE A 143 -37.06 13.89 6.16
CA ILE A 143 -37.96 13.02 5.38
C ILE A 143 -37.36 12.33 4.12
N PHE A 144 -37.32 10.99 4.23
CA PHE A 144 -37.46 9.95 3.20
C PHE A 144 -36.25 9.42 2.38
N VAL A 145 -35.94 8.15 2.66
CA VAL A 145 -35.98 7.00 1.72
C VAL A 145 -34.89 6.85 0.63
N SER A 146 -34.17 5.72 0.78
CA SER A 146 -33.64 4.79 -0.23
C SER A 146 -32.43 5.11 -1.10
N SER A 147 -31.48 4.14 -1.04
CA SER A 147 -30.90 3.38 -2.17
C SER A 147 -30.22 4.21 -3.27
N ILE A 148 -28.91 4.06 -3.51
CA ILE A 148 -28.18 2.91 -4.08
C ILE A 148 -26.69 3.14 -3.82
#